data_AF-A0A699XLG3-F1
#
_entry.id   AF-A0A699XLG3-F1
#
_cell.length_a   1.000
_cell.length_b   1.000
_cell.length_c   1.000
_cell.angle_alpha   90.00
_cell.angle_beta   90.00
_cell.angle_gamma   90.00
#
_symmetry.space_group_name_H-M   'P 1'
#
loop_
_entity.id
_entity.type
_entity.pdbx_description
1 polymer ?
#
loop_
_entity_poly.entity_id
_entity_poly.type
_entity_poly.pdbx_seq_one_letter_code
_entity_poly.pdbx_strand_id
1 'polypeptide(L)' 'IRGAKTIVFYSLPEHSQFYSEFLETAFLKSKGKQGGMEIDEDVDEAEISAKVLVSRFDLLRLERVVGSEDARRMLARDEG' A
#
# COMPACT_ATOMS: atom_id res chain seq x y z
N ILE A 1 0.81 -11.69 -6.11
CA ILE A 1 -0.14 -10.89 -5.28
C ILE A 1 -1.23 -10.34 -6.22
N ARG A 2 -1.87 -11.19 -7.04
CA ARG A 2 -2.89 -10.70 -7.99
C ARG A 2 -4.24 -10.62 -7.28
N GLY A 3 -4.96 -9.51 -7.44
CA GLY A 3 -6.26 -9.30 -6.78
C GLY A 3 -6.18 -9.00 -5.28
N ALA A 4 -5.04 -8.54 -4.77
CA ALA A 4 -4.93 -8.16 -3.36
C ALA A 4 -5.62 -6.82 -3.09
N LYS A 5 -6.65 -6.84 -2.23
CA LYS A 5 -7.41 -5.63 -1.84
C LYS A 5 -6.72 -4.81 -0.75
N THR A 6 -5.88 -5.44 0.07
CA THR A 6 -5.18 -4.75 1.18
C THR A 6 -3.69 -5.04 1.15
N ILE A 7 -2.89 -3.98 1.11
CA ILE A 7 -1.43 -4.03 1.11
C ILE A 7 -0.93 -3.38 2.40
N VAL A 8 -0.14 -4.12 3.18
CA VAL A 8 0.48 -3.61 4.41
C VAL A 8 1.99 -3.64 4.25
N PHE A 9 2.61 -2.46 4.26
CA PHE A 9 4.05 -2.31 4.26
C PHE A 9 4.57 -2.27 5.69
N TYR A 10 5.41 -3.23 6.06
CA TYR A 10 6.09 -3.25 7.37
C TYR A 10 7.25 -2.25 7.44
N SER A 11 7.72 -1.77 6.30
CA SER A 11 8.75 -0.74 6.16
C SER A 11 8.49 0.04 4.88
N LEU A 12 8.89 1.31 4.85
CA LEU A 12 8.77 2.15 3.66
C LEU A 12 9.58 1.58 2.48
N PRO A 13 8.97 1.37 1.30
CA PRO A 13 9.71 1.08 0.07
C PRO A 13 10.82 2.10 -0.21
N GLU A 14 12.01 1.62 -0.59
CA GLU A 14 13.20 2.46 -0.81
C GLU A 14 13.08 3.35 -2.06
N HIS A 15 12.41 2.86 -3.11
CA HIS A 15 12.18 3.59 -4.36
C HIS A 15 10.69 3.92 -4.54
N SER A 16 10.41 5.12 -5.07
CA SER A 16 9.04 5.60 -5.28
C SER A 16 8.25 4.77 -6.29
N GLN A 17 8.92 4.17 -7.27
CA GLN A 17 8.30 3.31 -8.30
C GLN A 17 7.62 2.08 -7.71
N PHE A 18 8.09 1.59 -6.55
CA PHE A 18 7.52 0.40 -5.94
C PHE A 18 6.09 0.62 -5.43
N TYR A 19 5.73 1.83 -5.00
CA TYR A 19 4.38 2.09 -4.51
C TYR A 19 3.33 1.87 -5.61
N SER A 20 3.58 2.36 -6.83
CA SER A 20 2.69 2.15 -7.97
C SER A 20 2.67 0.68 -8.40
N GLU A 21 3.83 0.05 -8.51
CA GLU A 21 3.92 -1.37 -8.92
C GLU A 21 3.13 -2.29 -7.99
N PHE A 22 3.20 -2.08 -6.67
CA PHE A 22 2.44 -2.89 -5.71
C PHE A 22 0.94 -2.64 -5.81
N LEU A 23 0.50 -1.39 -5.97
CA LEU A 23 -0.92 -1.06 -6.13
C LEU A 23 -1.50 -1.61 -7.43
N GLU A 24 -0.74 -1.58 -8.52
CA GLU A 24 -1.13 -2.15 -9.81
C GLU A 24 -1.43 -3.65 -9.73
N THR A 25 -0.80 -4.37 -8.78
CA THR A 25 -1.07 -5.80 -8.60
C THR A 25 -2.52 -6.12 -8.18
N ALA A 26 -3.23 -5.17 -7.57
CA ALA A 26 -4.64 -5.31 -7.24
C ALA A 26 -5.50 -5.43 -8.50
N PHE A 27 -5.14 -4.72 -9.57
CA PHE A 27 -5.88 -4.65 -10.83
C PHE A 27 -5.43 -5.70 -11.87
N LEU A 28 -4.36 -6.44 -11.59
CA LEU A 28 -3.89 -7.50 -12.48
C LEU A 28 -4.90 -8.66 -12.49
N LYS A 29 -5.65 -8.78 -13.59
CA LYS A 29 -6.58 -9.89 -13.84
C LYS A 29 -5.93 -11.24 -13.55
N SER A 30 -6.59 -12.06 -12.73
CA SER A 30 -6.12 -13.42 -12.47
C SER A 30 -6.30 -14.25 -13.75
N LYS A 31 -5.21 -14.60 -14.42
CA LYS A 31 -5.25 -15.65 -15.45
C LYS A 31 -5.24 -17.02 -14.77
N GLY A 32 -6.37 -17.42 -14.22
CA GLY A 32 -6.59 -18.75 -13.63
C GLY A 32 -7.91 -19.34 -14.10
N LYS A 33 -7.86 -20.22 -15.11
CA LYS A 33 -9.02 -21.03 -15.53
C LYS A 33 -9.30 -22.11 -14.49
N GLN A 34 -10.49 -22.10 -13.89
CA GLN A 34 -11.23 -23.31 -13.51
C GLN A 34 -12.74 -22.99 -13.56
N GLY A 35 -13.45 -23.57 -14.54
CA GLY A 35 -14.90 -23.77 -14.46
C GLY A 35 -15.83 -22.58 -14.68
N GLY A 36 -15.79 -21.94 -15.85
CA GLY A 36 -17.00 -21.38 -16.47
C GLY A 36 -17.66 -20.14 -15.87
N MET A 37 -17.05 -19.47 -14.88
CA MET A 37 -17.51 -18.17 -14.41
C MET A 37 -16.31 -17.24 -14.32
N GLU A 38 -16.17 -16.37 -15.31
CA GLU A 38 -15.25 -15.24 -15.27
C GLU A 38 -15.78 -14.31 -14.18
N ILE A 39 -15.25 -14.43 -12.97
CA ILE A 39 -15.39 -13.36 -11.97
C ILE A 39 -14.38 -12.30 -12.41
N ASP A 40 -14.71 -11.56 -13.47
CA ASP A 40 -14.25 -10.19 -13.65
C ASP A 40 -14.93 -9.41 -12.50
N GLU A 41 -14.45 -9.62 -11.26
CA GLU A 41 -14.72 -8.67 -10.19
C GLU A 41 -13.94 -7.44 -10.61
N ASP A 42 -14.64 -6.50 -11.26
CA ASP A 42 -14.18 -5.13 -11.39
C ASP A 42 -13.82 -4.68 -9.97
N VAL A 43 -12.52 -4.67 -9.67
CA VAL A 43 -12.04 -4.25 -8.36
C VAL A 43 -12.33 -2.77 -8.26
N ASP A 44 -13.30 -2.41 -7.43
CA ASP A 44 -13.62 -1.02 -7.16
C ASP A 44 -12.40 -0.36 -6.50
N GLU A 45 -11.98 0.79 -7.04
CA GLU A 45 -10.85 1.56 -6.52
C GLU A 45 -11.04 1.90 -5.03
N ALA A 46 -12.29 2.03 -4.58
CA ALA A 46 -12.63 2.29 -3.18
C ALA A 46 -12.33 1.11 -2.23
N GLU A 47 -12.24 -0.13 -2.74
CA GLU A 47 -11.96 -1.32 -1.93
C GLU A 47 -10.47 -1.51 -1.65
N ILE A 48 -9.59 -0.77 -2.33
CA ILE A 48 -8.15 -0.93 -2.22
C ILE A 48 -7.62 -0.09 -1.05
N SER A 49 -6.95 -0.76 -0.12
CA SER A 49 -6.31 -0.09 1.02
C SER A 49 -4.81 -0.39 1.07
N ALA A 50 -3.99 0.67 1.11
CA ALA A 50 -2.57 0.56 1.40
C ALA A 50 -2.27 1.20 2.76
N LYS A 51 -1.59 0.46 3.63
CA LYS A 51 -1.20 0.91 4.97
C LYS A 51 0.29 0.69 5.17
N VAL A 52 0.93 1.60 5.88
CA VAL A 52 2.36 1.48 6.24
C VAL A 52 2.47 1.50 7.76
N LEU A 53 3.19 0.54 8.31
CA LEU A 53 3.62 0.59 9.71
C LEU A 53 4.90 1.40 9.78
N VAL A 54 4.87 2.46 10.60
CA VAL A 54 6.00 3.34 10.83
C VAL A 54 6.39 3.30 12.30
N SER A 55 7.70 3.36 12.56
CA SER A 55 8.25 3.48 13.90
C SER A 55 9.07 4.76 14.02
N ARG A 56 9.40 5.15 15.26
CA ARG A 56 10.30 6.29 15.51
C ARG A 56 11.70 6.11 14.88
N PHE A 57 12.11 4.87 14.62
CA PHE A 57 13.38 4.57 13.98
C PHE A 57 13.37 4.84 12.47
N ASP A 58 12.18 4.95 11.87
CA ASP A 58 12.01 5.19 10.44
C ASP A 58 11.95 6.69 10.09
N LEU A 59 12.17 7.59 11.07
CA LEU A 59 12.00 9.04 10.90
C LEU A 59 12.69 9.56 9.63
N LEU A 60 13.99 9.30 9.47
CA LEU A 60 14.75 9.80 8.30
C LEU A 60 14.22 9.25 6.97
N ARG A 61 13.74 7.99 6.96
CA ARG A 61 13.13 7.39 5.77
C ARG A 61 11.76 8.00 5.48
N LEU A 62 10.98 8.26 6.52
CA LEU A 62 9.66 8.87 6.43
C LEU A 62 9.74 10.32 5.98
N GLU A 63 10.68 11.10 6.51
CA GLU A 63 10.95 12.50 6.09
C GLU A 63 11.26 12.60 4.60
N ARG A 64 11.95 11.60 4.02
CA ARG A 64 12.22 11.57 2.57
C ARG A 64 10.96 11.38 1.72
N VAL A 65 9.90 10.77 2.26
CA VAL A 65 8.67 10.45 1.53
C VAL A 65 7.60 11.51 1.73
N VAL A 66 7.31 11.88 2.98
CA VAL A 66 6.22 12.82 3.32
C VAL A 66 6.71 14.22 3.70
N GLY A 67 8.02 14.43 3.86
CA GLY A 67 8.60 15.68 4.34
C GLY A 67 8.73 15.76 5.87
N SER A 68 9.53 16.70 6.37
CA SER A 68 9.87 16.78 7.81
C SER A 68 8.70 17.15 8.71
N GLU A 69 7.77 17.98 8.24
CA GLU A 69 6.64 18.45 9.05
C GLU A 69 5.61 17.33 9.25
N ASP A 70 5.16 16.70 8.16
CA ASP A 70 4.21 15.61 8.21
C ASP A 70 4.80 14.36 8.87
N ALA A 71 6.09 14.05 8.65
CA ALA A 71 6.73 12.91 9.34
C ALA A 71 6.71 13.07 10.86
N ARG A 72 6.92 14.29 11.37
CA ARG A 72 6.81 14.58 12.81
C ARG A 72 5.37 14.48 13.29
N ARG A 73 4.39 14.93 12.50
CA ARG A 73 2.97 14.79 12.84
C ARG A 73 2.53 13.32 12.88
N MET A 74 3.00 12.49 11.95
CA MET A 74 2.67 11.06 11.88
C MET A 74 3.32 10.25 13.00
N LEU A 75 4.47 10.68 13.52
CA LEU A 75 5.18 10.03 14.63
C LEU A 75 4.86 10.66 15.99
N ALA A 76 4.20 11.82 16.02
CA ALA A 76 3.67 12.38 17.24
C ALA A 76 2.67 11.38 17.81
N ARG A 77 2.77 11.15 19.13
CA ARG A 77 1.80 10.31 19.83
C ARG A 77 0.41 10.94 19.61
N ASP A 78 -0.52 10.15 19.11
CA ASP A 78 -1.93 10.48 19.25
C ASP A 78 -2.23 10.46 20.75
N GLU A 79 -2.52 11.64 21.32
CA GLU A 79 -3.10 11.73 22.66
C GLU A 79 -4.57 11.29 22.53
N GLY A 80 -4.78 9.98 22.55
CA GLY A 80 -6.08 9.33 22.76
C GLY A 80 -6.23 8.92 24.21
#